data_AF-A0A2P4QW12-F1
#
_entry.id   AF-A0A2P4QW12-F1
#
_cell.length_a   1.000
_cell.length_b   1.000
_cell.length_c   1.000
_cell.angle_alpha   90.00
_cell.angle_beta   90.00
_cell.angle_gamma   90.00
#
_symmetry.space_group_name_H-M   'P 1'
#
loop_
_entity.id
_entity.type
_entity.pdbx_description
1 polymer ?
#
loop_
_entity_poly.entity_id
_entity_poly.type
_entity_poly.pdbx_seq_one_letter_code
_entity_poly.pdbx_strand_id
1 'polypeptide(L)'
;MATLTYLKSTDTEYTSISTQFMSGLSHARIHSIIKIDMPSDIANRHETFKSSQAALRLYHGTKHCCDITKISDFSKLCQNSGCGVCGIIRYGPRLSNGYVWFGPCSSISDGYTGARPVGIMDPSIQVLRAIFVMDVVSATGSHGAYIVPNGELQYQPASTESTESTEPIALTTTTTTATAAILQYYYQLQQPSTQHQL
;
A
#
# COMPACT_ATOMS: atom_id res chain seq x y z
N MET A 1 -1.47 6.13 -16.80
CA MET A 1 -2.41 6.10 -15.66
C MET A 1 -2.38 4.70 -15.06
N ALA A 2 -2.61 4.54 -13.76
CA ALA A 2 -2.72 3.20 -13.17
C ALA A 2 -3.99 2.49 -13.65
N THR A 3 -3.92 1.18 -13.80
CA THR A 3 -5.09 0.32 -14.09
C THR A 3 -5.55 -0.33 -12.79
N LEU A 4 -6.87 -0.41 -12.59
CA LEU A 4 -7.48 -0.92 -11.37
C LEU A 4 -8.39 -2.08 -11.70
N THR A 5 -8.08 -3.26 -11.15
CA THR A 5 -8.76 -4.51 -11.50
C THR A 5 -9.22 -5.22 -10.23
N TYR A 6 -10.50 -5.56 -10.14
CA TYR A 6 -10.98 -6.43 -9.05
C TYR A 6 -10.43 -7.84 -9.22
N LEU A 7 -9.81 -8.35 -8.17
CA LEU A 7 -9.44 -9.76 -8.09
C LEU A 7 -10.66 -10.56 -7.63
N LYS A 8 -10.94 -11.65 -8.33
CA LYS A 8 -12.00 -12.61 -7.98
C LYS A 8 -11.47 -13.55 -6.91
N SER A 9 -12.37 -14.07 -6.08
CA SER A 9 -12.01 -15.06 -5.05
C SER A 9 -11.42 -16.36 -5.61
N THR A 10 -11.66 -16.63 -6.90
CA THR A 10 -11.08 -17.76 -7.65
C THR A 10 -9.66 -17.52 -8.14
N ASP A 11 -9.18 -16.27 -8.12
CA ASP A 11 -7.84 -15.93 -8.59
C ASP A 11 -6.81 -16.37 -7.55
N THR A 12 -5.75 -17.05 -7.99
CA THR A 12 -4.67 -17.50 -7.09
C THR A 12 -4.01 -16.33 -6.36
N GLU A 13 -3.88 -15.18 -7.04
CA GLU A 13 -3.39 -13.93 -6.47
C GLU A 13 -4.31 -13.43 -5.34
N TYR A 14 -5.64 -13.52 -5.50
CA TYR A 14 -6.59 -13.21 -4.42
C TYR A 14 -6.33 -14.10 -3.21
N THR A 15 -6.29 -15.42 -3.40
CA THR A 15 -6.13 -16.38 -2.31
C THR A 15 -4.82 -16.16 -1.55
N SER A 16 -3.72 -15.90 -2.26
CA SER A 16 -2.43 -15.61 -1.64
C SER A 16 -2.48 -14.34 -0.79
N ILE A 17 -3.02 -13.25 -1.33
CA ILE A 17 -3.09 -11.96 -0.64
C ILE A 17 -4.06 -12.04 0.54
N SER A 18 -5.23 -12.66 0.37
CA SER A 18 -6.22 -12.80 1.42
C SER A 18 -5.68 -13.61 2.60
N THR A 19 -5.00 -14.72 2.32
CA THR A 19 -4.45 -15.60 3.37
C THR A 19 -3.40 -14.87 4.21
N GLN A 20 -2.45 -14.20 3.54
CA GLN A 20 -1.40 -13.44 4.23
C GLN A 20 -2.01 -12.28 5.05
N PHE A 21 -2.95 -11.53 4.47
CA PHE A 21 -3.61 -10.42 5.16
C PHE A 21 -4.38 -10.88 6.40
N MET A 22 -5.15 -11.97 6.29
CA MET A 22 -5.99 -12.48 7.38
C MET A 22 -5.18 -13.08 8.53
N SER A 23 -3.91 -13.46 8.30
CA SER A 23 -3.01 -13.91 9.37
C SER A 23 -2.72 -12.83 10.42
N GLY A 24 -2.72 -11.55 10.02
CA GLY A 24 -2.56 -10.42 10.94
C GLY A 24 -3.89 -9.82 11.43
N LEU A 25 -4.97 -9.95 10.67
CA LEU A 25 -6.29 -9.38 10.98
C LEU A 25 -7.40 -10.44 10.89
N SER A 26 -7.33 -11.45 11.74
CA SER A 26 -8.24 -12.60 11.73
C SER A 26 -9.72 -12.25 11.97
N HIS A 27 -10.00 -11.09 12.58
CA HIS A 27 -11.36 -10.59 12.87
C HIS A 27 -11.90 -9.63 11.79
N ALA A 28 -11.13 -9.37 10.74
CA ALA A 28 -11.60 -8.59 9.61
C ALA A 28 -12.42 -9.46 8.64
N ARG A 29 -13.19 -8.80 7.78
CA ARG A 29 -13.78 -9.39 6.58
C ARG A 29 -13.36 -8.56 5.38
N ILE A 30 -12.73 -9.22 4.41
CA ILE A 30 -12.35 -8.61 3.14
C ILE A 30 -13.63 -8.34 2.34
N HIS A 31 -13.86 -7.09 1.98
CA HIS A 31 -14.89 -6.66 1.04
C HIS A 31 -14.45 -6.90 -0.40
N SER A 32 -13.24 -6.44 -0.74
CA SER A 32 -12.67 -6.59 -2.08
C SER A 32 -11.15 -6.44 -2.07
N ILE A 33 -10.50 -7.08 -3.03
CA ILE A 33 -9.08 -6.86 -3.35
C ILE A 33 -9.03 -6.25 -4.75
N ILE A 34 -8.44 -5.05 -4.86
CA ILE A 34 -8.25 -4.38 -6.15
C ILE A 34 -6.76 -4.37 -6.43
N LYS A 35 -6.37 -5.01 -7.53
CA LYS A 35 -5.03 -4.94 -8.10
C LYS A 35 -4.83 -3.59 -8.76
N ILE A 36 -3.68 -2.99 -8.49
CA ILE A 36 -3.24 -1.71 -9.01
C ILE A 36 -2.02 -1.99 -9.86
N ASP A 37 -2.17 -1.87 -11.18
CA ASP A 37 -1.06 -1.91 -12.11
C ASP A 37 -0.61 -0.48 -12.36
N MET A 38 0.58 -0.13 -11.87
CA MET A 38 1.11 1.22 -12.04
C MET A 38 1.46 1.48 -13.51
N PRO A 39 1.48 2.76 -13.96
CA PRO A 39 1.99 3.13 -15.28
C PRO A 39 3.32 2.44 -15.61
N SER A 40 3.52 2.03 -16.87
CA SER A 40 4.66 1.22 -17.30
C SER A 40 6.02 1.88 -16.99
N ASP A 41 6.11 3.20 -17.02
CA ASP A 41 7.33 3.93 -16.63
C ASP A 41 7.65 3.76 -15.14
N ILE A 42 6.65 3.67 -14.28
CA ILE A 42 6.79 3.40 -12.85
C ILE A 42 7.12 1.93 -12.62
N ALA A 43 6.39 1.03 -13.26
CA ALA A 43 6.57 -0.41 -13.12
C ALA A 43 7.95 -0.86 -13.62
N ASN A 44 8.41 -0.38 -14.78
CA ASN A 44 9.72 -0.74 -15.34
C ASN A 44 10.88 -0.25 -14.46
N ARG A 45 10.75 0.94 -13.86
CA ARG A 45 11.72 1.44 -12.88
C ARG A 45 11.79 0.51 -11.68
N HIS A 46 10.65 0.14 -11.10
CA HIS A 46 10.59 -0.81 -9.99
C HIS A 46 11.28 -2.14 -10.31
N GLU A 47 10.92 -2.77 -11.45
CA GLU A 47 11.48 -4.07 -11.83
C GLU A 47 12.99 -3.99 -12.10
N THR A 48 13.47 -2.87 -12.66
CA THR A 48 14.91 -2.64 -12.83
C THR A 48 15.63 -2.65 -11.48
N PHE A 49 15.11 -1.94 -10.47
CA PHE A 49 15.68 -1.97 -9.12
C PHE A 49 15.57 -3.35 -8.46
N LYS A 50 14.43 -4.04 -8.62
CA LYS A 50 14.18 -5.37 -8.06
C LYS A 50 15.12 -6.44 -8.62
N SER A 51 15.58 -6.29 -9.86
CA SER A 51 16.58 -7.21 -10.42
C SER A 51 17.92 -7.21 -9.66
N SER A 52 18.19 -6.15 -8.88
CA SER A 52 19.40 -6.00 -8.08
C SER A 52 19.21 -6.25 -6.57
N GLN A 53 17.97 -6.32 -6.08
CA GLN A 53 17.65 -6.45 -4.65
C GLN A 53 16.34 -7.21 -4.44
N ALA A 54 16.32 -8.14 -3.47
CA ALA A 54 15.11 -8.87 -3.10
C ALA A 54 14.01 -7.91 -2.62
N ALA A 55 12.80 -8.04 -3.16
CA ALA A 55 11.64 -7.29 -2.71
C ALA A 55 10.99 -7.98 -1.50
N LEU A 56 10.57 -7.18 -0.52
CA LEU A 56 9.75 -7.62 0.60
C LEU A 56 8.28 -7.28 0.33
N ARG A 57 7.38 -8.23 0.59
CA ARG A 57 5.95 -7.94 0.57
C ARG A 57 5.53 -7.32 1.88
N LEU A 58 5.15 -6.05 1.85
CA LEU A 58 4.83 -5.27 3.05
C LEU A 58 3.47 -4.57 2.94
N TYR A 59 2.98 -4.11 4.09
CA TYR A 59 1.68 -3.47 4.23
C TYR A 59 1.82 -1.96 4.45
N HIS A 60 0.93 -1.17 3.88
CA HIS A 60 0.87 0.28 4.12
C HIS A 60 -0.58 0.70 4.40
N GLY A 61 -0.86 1.07 5.65
CA GLY A 61 -2.13 1.65 6.05
C GLY A 61 -2.12 3.16 5.86
N THR A 62 -3.24 3.71 5.39
CA THR A 62 -3.36 5.16 5.19
C THR A 62 -4.79 5.64 5.38
N LYS A 63 -4.95 6.92 5.73
CA LYS A 63 -6.26 7.56 5.88
C LYS A 63 -6.91 7.77 4.50
N HIS A 64 -8.24 7.72 4.45
CA HIS A 64 -9.00 8.12 3.28
C HIS A 64 -10.20 8.98 3.67
N CYS A 65 -10.59 9.87 2.76
CA CYS A 65 -11.85 10.62 2.82
C CYS A 65 -12.75 10.36 1.59
N CYS A 66 -12.27 9.57 0.63
CA CYS A 66 -13.05 9.13 -0.52
C CYS A 66 -13.95 7.94 -0.17
N ASP A 67 -14.95 7.73 -1.02
CA ASP A 67 -15.71 6.48 -1.07
C ASP A 67 -14.85 5.39 -1.73
N ILE A 68 -14.19 4.58 -0.89
CA ILE A 68 -13.28 3.56 -1.39
C ILE A 68 -14.00 2.47 -2.18
N THR A 69 -15.30 2.25 -2.01
CA THR A 69 -16.05 1.23 -2.77
C THR A 69 -16.09 1.50 -4.28
N LYS A 70 -15.80 2.73 -4.70
CA LYS A 70 -15.87 3.19 -6.10
C LYS A 70 -14.51 3.40 -6.76
N ILE A 71 -13.41 3.13 -6.07
CA ILE A 71 -12.07 3.54 -6.54
C ILE A 71 -11.61 2.79 -7.78
N SER A 72 -12.22 1.65 -8.14
CA SER A 72 -11.94 0.97 -9.41
C SER A 72 -12.24 1.85 -10.63
N ASP A 73 -13.15 2.81 -10.49
CA ASP A 73 -13.34 3.88 -11.46
C ASP A 73 -12.41 5.05 -11.09
N PHE A 74 -11.32 5.21 -11.85
CA PHE A 74 -10.32 6.25 -11.63
C PHE A 74 -10.91 7.67 -11.61
N SER A 75 -12.04 7.90 -12.31
CA SER A 75 -12.75 9.19 -12.31
C SER A 75 -13.38 9.53 -10.95
N LYS A 76 -13.58 8.54 -10.08
CA LYS A 76 -14.16 8.69 -8.73
C LYS A 76 -13.11 8.96 -7.65
N LEU A 77 -11.83 8.94 -7.98
CA LEU A 77 -10.78 9.31 -7.04
C LEU A 77 -10.90 10.80 -6.69
N CYS A 78 -11.04 11.10 -5.39
CA CYS A 78 -11.13 12.49 -4.94
C CYS A 78 -9.81 13.24 -5.18
N GLN A 79 -9.89 14.57 -5.22
CA GLN A 79 -8.74 15.47 -5.39
C GLN A 79 -8.19 16.01 -4.06
N ASN A 80 -8.68 15.49 -2.93
CA ASN A 80 -8.25 15.95 -1.62
C ASN A 80 -6.81 15.44 -1.33
N SER A 81 -5.89 16.38 -1.11
CA SER A 81 -4.48 16.08 -0.81
C SER A 81 -4.26 15.32 0.49
N GLY A 82 -5.22 15.36 1.42
CA GLY A 82 -5.24 14.54 2.64
C GLY A 82 -5.75 13.12 2.46
N CYS A 83 -6.21 12.74 1.26
CA CYS A 83 -6.65 11.38 0.97
C CYS A 83 -5.48 10.50 0.54
N GLY A 84 -4.95 9.71 1.48
CA GLY A 84 -3.83 8.80 1.22
C GLY A 84 -4.16 7.77 0.14
N VAL A 85 -5.35 7.17 0.17
CA VAL A 85 -5.75 6.17 -0.84
C VAL A 85 -5.74 6.75 -2.26
N CYS A 86 -6.41 7.88 -2.49
CA CYS A 86 -6.44 8.49 -3.83
C CYS A 86 -5.06 9.01 -4.25
N GLY A 87 -4.28 9.57 -3.32
CA GLY A 87 -2.92 10.02 -3.58
C GLY A 87 -2.00 8.88 -4.04
N ILE A 88 -2.04 7.74 -3.33
CA ILE A 88 -1.23 6.56 -3.65
C ILE A 88 -1.64 5.95 -4.99
N ILE A 89 -2.94 5.81 -5.28
CA ILE A 89 -3.40 5.26 -6.56
C ILE A 89 -2.94 6.15 -7.74
N ARG A 90 -2.98 7.48 -7.57
CA ARG A 90 -2.57 8.40 -8.64
C ARG A 90 -1.06 8.44 -8.83
N TYR A 91 -0.29 8.40 -7.74
CA TYR A 91 1.09 8.85 -7.76
C TYR A 91 2.09 7.91 -7.09
N GLY A 92 1.64 6.77 -6.56
CA GLY A 92 2.42 5.90 -5.69
C GLY A 92 2.56 6.45 -4.26
N PRO A 93 3.14 5.65 -3.34
CA PRO A 93 3.40 6.07 -1.97
C PRO A 93 4.37 7.27 -1.96
N ARG A 94 3.95 8.35 -1.30
CA ARG A 94 4.73 9.58 -1.14
C ARG A 94 5.14 9.78 0.31
N LEU A 95 6.27 10.46 0.48
CA LEU A 95 6.93 10.64 1.76
C LEU A 95 6.06 11.42 2.75
N SER A 96 6.06 10.97 4.00
CA SER A 96 5.67 11.77 5.16
C SER A 96 6.92 11.91 6.03
N ASN A 97 7.46 13.13 6.14
CA ASN A 97 8.68 13.42 6.92
C ASN A 97 9.93 12.63 6.47
N GLY A 98 10.13 12.47 5.15
CA GLY A 98 11.36 11.90 4.58
C GLY A 98 11.39 10.38 4.41
N TYR A 99 10.36 9.66 4.86
CA TYR A 99 10.25 8.20 4.73
C TYR A 99 8.85 7.75 4.30
N VAL A 100 8.77 6.55 3.73
CA VAL A 100 7.53 5.77 3.65
C VAL A 100 7.63 4.60 4.63
N TRP A 101 6.63 4.48 5.51
CA TRP A 101 6.57 3.42 6.52
C TRP A 101 5.74 2.24 6.06
N PHE A 102 6.21 1.04 6.34
CA PHE A 102 5.54 -0.21 5.99
C PHE A 102 5.50 -1.16 7.18
N GLY A 103 4.37 -1.82 7.39
CA GLY A 103 4.22 -2.88 8.38
C GLY A 103 4.62 -4.25 7.80
N PRO A 104 5.26 -5.14 8.58
CA PRO A 104 5.46 -6.54 8.19
C PRO A 104 4.16 -7.34 8.14
N CYS A 105 3.10 -6.88 8.79
CA CYS A 105 1.80 -7.52 8.82
C CYS A 105 0.65 -6.50 8.78
N SER A 106 -0.54 -7.00 8.46
CA SER A 106 -1.74 -6.19 8.28
C SER A 106 -2.20 -5.50 9.58
N SER A 107 -2.04 -6.12 10.76
CA SER A 107 -2.43 -5.53 12.05
C SER A 107 -1.66 -4.26 12.40
N ILE A 108 -0.36 -4.22 12.09
CA ILE A 108 0.45 -3.02 12.30
C ILE A 108 -0.05 -1.88 11.40
N SER A 109 -0.35 -2.19 10.12
CA SER A 109 -0.86 -1.19 9.18
C SER A 109 -2.29 -0.74 9.46
N ASP A 110 -3.14 -1.57 10.06
CA ASP A 110 -4.52 -1.21 10.42
C ASP A 110 -4.59 0.05 11.28
N GLY A 111 -3.69 0.19 12.26
CA GLY A 111 -3.61 1.36 13.13
C GLY A 111 -3.41 2.69 12.40
N TYR A 112 -2.91 2.65 11.15
CA TYR A 112 -2.63 3.83 10.33
C TYR A 112 -3.74 4.16 9.32
N THR A 113 -4.77 3.32 9.21
CA THR A 113 -5.93 3.57 8.33
C THR A 113 -6.83 4.73 8.81
N GLY A 114 -6.53 5.27 10.00
CA GLY A 114 -7.25 6.39 10.62
C GLY A 114 -8.22 5.93 11.70
N ALA A 115 -8.46 6.80 12.68
CA ALA A 115 -9.53 6.60 13.65
C ALA A 115 -10.89 6.71 12.95
N ARG A 116 -11.89 5.97 13.47
CA ARG A 116 -13.31 6.28 13.21
C ARG A 116 -13.50 7.80 13.41
N PRO A 117 -14.29 8.50 12.59
CA PRO A 117 -14.65 9.88 12.90
C PRO A 117 -15.08 9.95 14.37
N VAL A 118 -14.37 10.76 15.17
CA VAL A 118 -14.65 10.92 16.60
C VAL A 118 -16.11 11.35 16.70
N GLY A 119 -16.97 10.50 17.26
CA GLY A 119 -18.42 10.72 17.34
C GLY A 119 -19.28 9.62 16.71
N ILE A 120 -18.73 8.74 15.88
CA ILE A 120 -19.45 7.54 15.41
C ILE A 120 -19.01 6.34 16.24
N MET A 121 -19.59 6.23 17.45
CA MET A 121 -19.54 5.04 18.31
C MET A 121 -20.71 4.10 18.01
N ASP A 122 -21.19 4.08 16.77
CA ASP A 122 -22.23 3.15 16.36
C ASP A 122 -21.59 1.85 15.85
N PRO A 123 -21.71 0.73 16.59
CA PRO A 123 -21.21 -0.57 16.15
C PRO A 123 -21.91 -1.09 14.89
N SER A 124 -23.09 -0.57 14.52
CA SER A 124 -23.78 -0.89 13.27
C SER A 124 -23.15 -0.22 12.04
N ILE A 125 -22.34 0.83 12.24
CA ILE A 125 -21.64 1.51 11.15
C ILE A 125 -20.33 0.76 10.85
N GLN A 126 -20.39 -0.09 9.82
CA GLN A 126 -19.22 -0.73 9.23
C GLN A 126 -18.35 0.35 8.57
N VAL A 127 -17.25 0.71 9.24
CA VAL A 127 -16.24 1.59 8.65
C VAL A 127 -15.35 0.75 7.75
N LEU A 128 -15.55 0.91 6.45
CA LEU A 128 -14.69 0.29 5.45
C LEU A 128 -13.31 0.98 5.50
N ARG A 129 -12.26 0.17 5.59
CA ARG A 129 -10.85 0.60 5.66
C ARG A 129 -10.10 0.12 4.44
N ALA A 130 -8.95 0.72 4.18
CA ALA A 130 -8.08 0.37 3.06
C ALA A 130 -6.62 0.20 3.52
N ILE A 131 -6.03 -0.95 3.22
CA ILE A 131 -4.59 -1.21 3.37
C ILE A 131 -4.01 -1.58 2.01
N PHE A 132 -2.85 -1.03 1.68
CA PHE A 132 -2.08 -1.44 0.51
C PHE A 132 -1.15 -2.60 0.87
N VAL A 133 -1.04 -3.58 -0.02
CA VAL A 133 -0.02 -4.63 -0.03
C VAL A 133 0.89 -4.37 -1.23
N MET A 134 2.18 -4.35 -0.97
CA MET A 134 3.17 -3.77 -1.87
C MET A 134 4.44 -4.63 -1.89
N ASP A 135 5.01 -4.85 -3.07
CA ASP A 135 6.38 -5.34 -3.21
C ASP A 135 7.35 -4.16 -3.05
N VAL A 136 8.10 -4.15 -1.95
CA VAL A 136 8.97 -3.03 -1.56
C VAL A 136 10.43 -3.45 -1.64
N VAL A 137 11.21 -2.68 -2.39
CA VAL A 137 12.67 -2.83 -2.50
C VAL A 137 13.37 -1.84 -1.58
N SER A 138 14.60 -2.17 -1.15
CA SER A 138 15.43 -1.30 -0.30
C SER A 138 14.81 -0.91 1.06
N ALA A 139 13.90 -1.74 1.57
CA ALA A 139 13.27 -1.54 2.86
C ALA A 139 14.24 -1.86 4.01
N THR A 140 14.42 -0.91 4.94
CA THR A 140 15.26 -1.07 6.13
C THR A 140 14.39 -1.25 7.37
N GLY A 141 14.70 -2.23 8.21
CA GLY A 141 13.99 -2.45 9.47
C GLY A 141 14.16 -1.27 10.44
N SER A 142 13.06 -0.82 11.04
CA SER A 142 13.04 0.27 12.04
C SER A 142 11.86 0.07 12.99
N HIS A 143 12.13 -0.06 14.29
CA HIS A 143 11.10 -0.12 15.35
C HIS A 143 9.98 -1.16 15.11
N GLY A 144 10.32 -2.35 14.59
CA GLY A 144 9.34 -3.40 14.27
C GLY A 144 8.52 -3.16 12.98
N ALA A 145 8.88 -2.12 12.22
CA ALA A 145 8.37 -1.79 10.91
C ALA A 145 9.51 -1.72 9.89
N TYR A 146 9.19 -1.28 8.67
CA TYR A 146 10.15 -1.04 7.61
C TYR A 146 10.02 0.39 7.11
N ILE A 147 11.14 1.00 6.75
CA ILE A 147 11.19 2.31 6.12
C ILE A 147 11.88 2.22 4.78
N VAL A 148 11.40 3.03 3.84
CA VAL A 148 12.14 3.34 2.61
C VAL A 148 12.51 4.82 2.69
N PRO A 149 13.81 5.16 2.76
CA PRO A 149 14.28 6.54 2.79
C PRO A 149 14.08 7.23 1.43
N ASN A 150 14.09 8.57 1.45
CA ASN A 150 14.08 9.41 0.25
C ASN A 150 15.06 8.90 -0.82
N GLY A 151 14.62 8.89 -2.08
CA GLY A 151 15.50 8.85 -3.23
C GLY A 151 15.50 10.16 -3.96
N GLU A 152 16.39 11.05 -3.54
CA GLU A 152 17.03 11.90 -4.54
C GLU A 152 18.20 11.11 -5.10
N LEU A 153 18.24 10.97 -6.42
CA LEU A 153 19.46 11.13 -7.21
C LEU A 153 19.09 11.34 -8.68
N GLN A 154 19.53 12.48 -9.20
CA GLN A 154 19.40 12.91 -10.58
C GLN A 154 20.05 11.91 -11.54
N TYR A 155 19.43 11.64 -12.68
CA TYR A 155 20.03 10.86 -13.77
C TYR A 155 20.78 11.81 -14.72
N GLN A 156 22.06 11.54 -14.98
CA GLN A 156 22.80 12.02 -16.16
C GLN A 156 23.26 10.79 -16.97
N PRO A 157 23.05 10.75 -18.31
CA PRO A 157 23.52 9.65 -19.14
C PRO A 157 25.04 9.76 -19.36
N ALA A 158 25.75 8.63 -19.23
CA ALA A 158 27.18 8.55 -19.48
C ALA A 158 27.48 8.78 -20.98
N SER A 159 28.18 9.87 -21.29
CA SER A 159 28.90 10.01 -22.55
C SER A 159 30.22 9.26 -22.46
N THR A 160 30.52 8.51 -23.53
CA THR A 160 31.78 7.81 -23.76
C THR A 160 32.98 8.74 -23.79
N GLU A 161 34.10 8.26 -23.25
CA GLU A 161 35.49 8.71 -23.40
C GLU A 161 36.09 9.75 -22.41
N SER A 162 37.00 9.22 -21.59
CA SER A 162 38.29 9.76 -21.11
C SER A 162 38.37 11.09 -20.35
N THR A 163 39.12 10.99 -19.25
CA THR A 163 39.78 12.04 -18.42
C THR A 163 38.95 12.78 -17.36
N GLU A 164 39.42 12.63 -16.12
CA GLU A 164 39.38 13.57 -14.99
C GLU A 164 38.01 14.13 -14.54
N SER A 165 37.41 13.47 -13.53
CA SER A 165 36.72 14.08 -12.38
C SER A 165 35.95 13.00 -11.60
N THR A 166 36.16 12.94 -10.28
CA THR A 166 35.32 12.15 -9.36
C THR A 166 34.00 12.89 -9.15
N GLU A 167 32.93 12.41 -9.76
CA GLU A 167 31.55 12.88 -9.58
C GLU A 167 30.57 11.67 -9.45
N PRO A 168 29.42 11.84 -8.77
CA PRO A 168 28.80 10.79 -7.95
C PRO A 168 27.79 9.89 -8.67
N ILE A 169 27.62 8.68 -8.12
CA ILE A 169 26.73 7.60 -8.57
C ILE A 169 25.25 7.99 -8.36
N ALA A 170 24.43 7.95 -9.41
CA ALA A 170 22.99 8.22 -9.35
C ALA A 170 22.18 7.02 -8.82
N LEU A 171 21.52 7.19 -7.67
CA LEU A 171 20.71 6.19 -6.94
C LEU A 171 19.30 6.75 -6.61
N THR A 172 18.39 6.76 -7.59
CA THR A 172 17.03 7.31 -7.39
C THR A 172 16.12 6.29 -6.71
N THR A 173 16.13 6.21 -5.37
CA THR A 173 15.19 5.38 -4.59
C THR A 173 13.76 5.94 -4.63
N THR A 174 13.05 5.60 -5.71
CA THR A 174 11.60 5.79 -5.76
C THR A 174 10.97 4.52 -5.20
N THR A 175 10.28 4.61 -4.06
CA THR A 175 9.39 3.54 -3.56
C THR A 175 8.28 3.33 -4.58
N THR A 176 8.60 2.61 -5.63
CA THR A 176 7.67 2.25 -6.69
C THR A 176 7.29 0.83 -6.39
N THR A 177 6.02 0.49 -6.56
CA THR A 177 5.54 -0.88 -6.57
C THR A 177 5.00 -1.09 -7.97
N ALA A 178 5.53 -2.08 -8.69
CA ALA A 178 5.00 -2.41 -10.02
C ALA A 178 3.54 -2.86 -9.94
N THR A 179 3.20 -3.49 -8.82
CA THR A 179 1.86 -3.95 -8.50
C THR A 179 1.61 -3.71 -7.01
N ALA A 180 0.46 -3.10 -6.69
CA ALA A 180 -0.04 -3.02 -5.33
C ALA A 180 -1.45 -3.61 -5.29
N ALA A 181 -1.85 -4.20 -4.16
CA ALA A 181 -3.24 -4.55 -3.92
C ALA A 181 -3.80 -3.66 -2.82
N ILE A 182 -4.96 -3.05 -3.04
CA ILE A 182 -5.69 -2.39 -1.96
C ILE A 182 -6.76 -3.35 -1.45
N LEU A 183 -6.64 -3.70 -0.18
CA LEU A 183 -7.63 -4.50 0.53
C LEU A 183 -8.62 -3.57 1.19
N GLN A 184 -9.88 -3.71 0.80
CA GLN A 184 -10.99 -3.07 1.47
C GLN A 184 -11.57 -4.06 2.46
N TYR A 185 -11.70 -3.65 3.71
CA TYR A 185 -12.18 -4.55 4.76
C TYR A 185 -12.93 -3.80 5.86
N TYR A 186 -13.70 -4.55 6.62
CA TYR A 186 -14.40 -4.07 7.81
C TYR A 186 -14.29 -5.12 8.90
N TYR A 187 -14.52 -4.72 10.15
CA TYR A 187 -14.52 -5.65 11.27
C TYR A 187 -15.84 -6.42 11.35
N GLN A 188 -15.75 -7.73 11.60
CA GLN A 188 -16.93 -8.52 11.88
C GLN A 188 -17.41 -8.18 13.31
N LEU A 189 -18.68 -7.81 13.45
CA LEU A 189 -19.29 -7.69 14.76
C LEU A 189 -19.27 -9.09 15.41
N GLN A 190 -18.61 -9.23 16.55
CA GLN A 190 -18.80 -10.42 17.38
C GLN A 190 -20.27 -10.43 17.81
N GLN A 191 -21.04 -11.43 17.35
CA GLN A 191 -22.34 -11.65 17.94
C GLN A 191 -22.11 -11.99 19.42
N PRO A 192 -22.83 -11.35 20.36
CA PRO A 192 -22.72 -11.72 21.76
C PRO A 192 -23.04 -13.20 21.89
N SER A 193 -22.10 -13.96 22.45
CA SER A 193 -22.32 -15.36 22.80
C SER A 193 -23.59 -15.43 23.64
N THR A 194 -24.61 -16.11 23.12
CA THR A 194 -25.78 -16.46 23.91
C THR A 194 -25.26 -17.37 25.02
N GLN A 195 -25.07 -16.81 26.22
CA GLN A 195 -24.87 -17.64 27.40
C GLN A 195 -26.13 -18.50 27.52
N HIS A 196 -25.95 -19.80 27.33
CA HIS A 196 -26.94 -20.79 27.72
C HIS A 196 -27.28 -20.55 29.19
N GLN A 197 -28.51 -20.11 29.44
CA GLN A 197 -29.13 -20.28 30.74
C GLN A 197 -29.26 -21.79 30.99
N LEU A 198 -28.66 -22.24 32.08
CA LEU A 198 -29.05 -23.44 32.81
C LEU A 198 -29.59 -22.98 34.17
#